data_AF-A0A543N9E4-F1
#
_entry.id   AF-A0A543N9E4-F1
#
_cell.length_a   1.000
_cell.length_b   1.000
_cell.length_c   1.000
_cell.angle_alpha   90.00
_cell.angle_beta   90.00
_cell.angle_gamma   90.00
#
_symmetry.space_group_name_H-M   'P 1'
#
loop_
_entity.id
_entity.type
_entity.pdbx_description
1 polymer ?
#
loop_
_entity_poly.entity_id
_entity_poly.type
_entity_poly.pdbx_seq_one_letter_code
_entity_poly.pdbx_strand_id
1 'polypeptide(L)'
;MASEMSPVPTHHGARVLLNSGRAELLSPRPVPRGSVTACVSVLSPGTERRHLAATASGPAREAGYMNLARGSDGSWIVAPVPHGAAFCPDHPRAVACAPGASVEVAALARFQQMAVLGLDRLPASVELDGAVVLGSGPVAVGCALGLYRRGARKVRVRTARRGAAIGRLPATHIESGGGAAHLVIDAVGAPERAASTLAAGGVLGLLGTPGEASTIAAAQAHRQGWTLVGMHELAGHHPGRYGEAYTRAVGWLATELEPEFVTSLCRTVPGDRAPEEFASLTKPERRQPEPVILFDWSSDG
;
A
#
# COMPACT_ATOMS: atom_id res chain seq x y z
N MET A 1 34.52 18.61 11.52
CA MET A 1 33.33 18.95 12.31
C MET A 1 32.17 19.17 11.35
N ALA A 2 31.48 18.09 10.99
CA ALA A 2 30.25 18.18 10.22
C ALA A 2 29.13 18.50 11.21
N SER A 3 28.50 19.65 11.03
CA SER A 3 27.27 20.00 11.75
C SER A 3 26.24 18.91 11.47
N GLU A 4 25.84 18.18 12.51
CA GLU A 4 24.63 17.38 12.51
C GLU A 4 23.46 18.37 12.34
N MET A 5 23.11 18.64 11.08
CA MET A 5 21.82 19.22 10.77
C MET A 5 20.79 18.25 11.35
N SER A 6 20.07 18.69 12.39
CA SER A 6 18.83 18.01 12.80
C SER A 6 18.02 17.75 11.54
N PRO A 7 17.53 16.52 11.32
CA PRO A 7 16.79 16.20 10.11
C PRO A 7 15.60 17.17 10.05
N VAL A 8 15.55 17.96 8.98
CA VAL A 8 14.40 18.81 8.69
C VAL A 8 13.17 17.90 8.74
N PRO A 9 12.13 18.24 9.54
CA PRO A 9 10.92 17.43 9.59
C PRO A 9 10.42 17.19 8.17
N THR A 10 10.23 15.93 7.80
CA THR A 10 9.82 15.56 6.44
C THR A 10 8.38 15.97 6.12
N HIS A 11 7.63 16.39 7.13
CA HIS A 11 6.24 16.79 7.10
C HIS A 11 5.88 17.63 8.34
N HIS A 12 4.73 18.28 8.30
CA HIS A 12 4.22 19.13 9.38
C HIS A 12 2.70 19.00 9.54
N GLY A 13 2.24 18.85 10.79
CA GLY A 13 0.82 18.99 11.15
C GLY A 13 -0.07 17.84 10.71
N ALA A 14 0.27 16.60 11.09
CA ALA A 14 -0.64 15.47 10.93
C ALA A 14 -2.02 15.77 11.53
N ARG A 15 -3.07 15.34 10.83
CA ARG A 15 -4.48 15.53 11.20
C ARG A 15 -5.06 14.32 11.95
N VAL A 16 -4.38 13.17 11.96
CA VAL A 16 -4.88 11.96 12.62
C VAL A 16 -3.81 11.38 13.54
N LEU A 17 -4.13 11.28 14.83
CA LEU A 17 -3.30 10.64 15.85
C LEU A 17 -3.94 9.31 16.26
N LEU A 18 -3.15 8.25 16.30
CA LEU A 18 -3.55 6.97 16.90
C LEU A 18 -3.04 6.93 18.33
N ASN A 19 -3.94 6.72 19.27
CA ASN A 19 -3.64 6.73 20.69
C ASN A 19 -4.57 5.76 21.43
N SER A 20 -4.01 4.90 22.28
CA SER A 20 -4.79 3.97 23.13
C SER A 20 -5.82 3.14 22.32
N GLY A 21 -5.45 2.72 21.11
CA GLY A 21 -6.33 1.93 20.23
C GLY A 21 -7.47 2.71 19.58
N ARG A 22 -7.41 4.05 19.58
CA ARG A 22 -8.38 4.96 18.97
C ARG A 22 -7.71 5.94 18.03
N ALA A 23 -8.48 6.49 17.09
CA ALA A 23 -8.04 7.59 16.24
C ALA A 23 -8.66 8.91 16.73
N GLU A 24 -7.82 9.93 16.85
CA GLU A 24 -8.17 11.28 17.26
C GLU A 24 -7.90 12.23 16.10
N LEU A 25 -8.84 13.15 15.86
CA LEU A 25 -8.68 14.19 14.84
C LEU A 25 -7.97 15.39 15.48
N LEU A 26 -6.84 15.77 14.90
CA LEU A 26 -6.08 16.96 15.29
C LEU A 26 -6.50 18.16 14.46
N SER A 27 -6.48 19.34 15.08
CA SER A 27 -6.72 20.61 14.39
C SER A 27 -5.65 20.87 13.31
N PRO A 28 -6.03 21.45 12.16
CA PRO A 28 -5.06 21.85 11.16
C PRO A 28 -4.04 22.83 11.73
N ARG A 29 -2.78 22.70 11.30
CA ARG A 29 -1.68 23.59 11.69
C ARG A 29 -1.29 24.48 10.50
N PRO A 30 -0.77 25.70 10.74
CA PRO A 30 -0.24 26.55 9.68
C PRO A 30 0.81 25.81 8.85
N VAL A 31 0.69 25.92 7.53
CA VAL A 31 1.60 25.26 6.58
C VAL A 31 2.89 26.08 6.47
N PRO A 32 4.06 25.49 6.73
CA PRO A 32 5.34 26.21 6.60
C PRO A 32 5.59 26.65 5.16
N ARG A 33 6.28 27.79 4.99
CA ARG A 33 6.68 28.30 3.67
C ARG A 33 7.48 27.23 2.91
N GLY A 34 7.13 27.02 1.65
CA GLY A 34 7.78 26.01 0.78
C GLY A 34 7.19 24.60 0.89
N SER A 35 6.24 24.37 1.81
CA SER A 35 5.48 23.12 1.86
C SER A 35 4.20 23.22 1.03
N VAL A 36 3.68 22.06 0.61
CA VAL A 36 2.36 21.91 0.01
C VAL A 36 1.38 21.30 1.00
N THR A 37 0.13 21.78 0.98
CA THR A 37 -0.96 21.24 1.78
C THR A 37 -1.45 19.94 1.18
N ALA A 38 -1.66 18.91 2.01
CA ALA A 38 -2.34 17.71 1.58
C ALA A 38 -3.80 18.02 1.25
N CYS A 39 -4.23 17.68 0.04
CA CYS A 39 -5.64 17.72 -0.34
C CYS A 39 -6.33 16.40 0.01
N VAL A 40 -5.61 15.28 -0.15
CA VAL A 40 -6.13 13.94 0.10
C VAL A 40 -5.12 13.10 0.87
N SER A 41 -5.59 12.25 1.77
CA SER A 41 -4.78 11.16 2.33
C SER A 41 -5.24 9.81 1.81
N VAL A 42 -4.31 8.87 1.62
CA VAL A 42 -4.64 7.48 1.27
C VAL A 42 -4.48 6.60 2.48
N LEU A 43 -5.58 5.99 2.91
CA LEU A 43 -5.61 5.00 3.98
C LEU A 43 -5.48 3.59 3.39
N SER A 44 -4.57 2.80 3.95
CA SER A 44 -4.46 1.36 3.73
C SER A 44 -5.09 0.60 4.91
N PRO A 45 -6.30 0.02 4.76
CA PRO A 45 -7.08 -0.49 5.89
C PRO A 45 -6.35 -1.55 6.71
N GLY A 46 -5.62 -2.45 6.02
CA GLY A 46 -4.87 -3.53 6.67
C GLY A 46 -3.70 -2.99 7.50
N THR A 47 -2.94 -2.05 6.94
CA THR A 47 -1.80 -1.42 7.59
C THR A 47 -2.24 -0.58 8.77
N GLU A 48 -3.21 0.32 8.57
CA GLU A 48 -3.69 1.22 9.61
C GLU A 48 -4.40 0.49 10.75
N ARG A 49 -5.09 -0.62 10.48
CA ARG A 49 -5.66 -1.47 11.55
C ARG A 49 -4.57 -2.05 12.46
N ARG A 50 -3.44 -2.48 11.90
CA ARG A 50 -2.32 -3.01 12.69
C ARG A 50 -1.68 -1.91 13.53
N HIS A 51 -1.49 -0.74 12.93
CA HIS A 51 -0.99 0.44 13.62
C HIS A 51 -1.89 0.86 14.78
N LEU A 52 -3.21 0.92 14.55
CA LEU A 52 -4.21 1.20 15.58
C LEU A 52 -4.12 0.19 16.72
N ALA A 53 -4.09 -1.11 16.41
CA ALA A 53 -3.97 -2.17 17.41
C ALA A 53 -2.67 -2.05 18.23
N ALA A 54 -1.55 -1.69 17.61
CA ALA A 54 -0.27 -1.50 18.31
C ALA A 54 -0.30 -0.35 19.32
N THR A 55 -1.14 0.67 19.12
CA THR A 55 -1.29 1.78 20.09
C THR A 55 -2.16 1.44 21.30
N ALA A 56 -2.83 0.29 21.33
CA ALA A 56 -3.68 -0.09 22.48
C ALA A 56 -2.86 -0.25 23.77
N SER A 57 -1.62 -0.72 23.65
CA SER A 57 -0.65 -0.86 24.75
C SER A 57 0.70 -0.22 24.43
N GLY A 58 0.82 0.47 23.30
CA GLY A 58 2.03 1.13 22.83
C GLY A 58 1.92 2.66 22.85
N PRO A 59 2.96 3.37 22.41
CA PRO A 59 2.94 4.81 22.34
C PRO A 59 1.94 5.32 21.30
N ALA A 60 1.47 6.55 21.49
CA ALA A 60 0.75 7.27 20.46
C ALA A 60 1.62 7.45 19.21
N ARG A 61 1.00 7.51 18.04
CA ARG A 61 1.67 7.68 16.75
C ARG A 61 0.78 8.42 15.78
N GLU A 62 1.38 9.17 14.88
CA GLU A 62 0.62 9.73 13.76
C GLU A 62 0.16 8.61 12.82
N ALA A 63 -1.08 8.70 12.38
CA ALA A 63 -1.64 7.77 11.40
C ALA A 63 -1.23 8.21 10.00
N GLY A 64 -1.00 7.25 9.11
CA GLY A 64 -0.88 7.57 7.71
C GLY A 64 0.05 6.69 6.92
N TYR A 65 -0.27 6.62 5.64
CA TYR A 65 0.49 5.88 4.65
C TYR A 65 1.06 6.83 3.58
N MET A 66 0.23 7.67 2.97
CA MET A 66 0.65 8.73 2.07
C MET A 66 -0.40 9.84 1.95
N ASN A 67 0.05 11.03 1.55
CA ASN A 67 -0.78 12.17 1.17
C ASN A 67 -0.59 12.53 -0.30
N LEU A 68 -1.61 13.16 -0.87
CA LEU A 68 -1.60 13.78 -2.19
C LEU A 68 -1.84 15.27 -2.03
N ALA A 69 -1.01 16.07 -2.70
CA ALA A 69 -1.18 17.51 -2.86
C ALA A 69 -1.27 17.86 -4.33
N ARG A 70 -1.87 19.01 -4.65
CA ARG A 70 -1.83 19.56 -6.01
C ARG A 70 -0.55 20.35 -6.24
N GLY A 71 0.16 20.02 -7.31
CA GLY A 71 1.26 20.82 -7.85
C GLY A 71 0.75 22.10 -8.52
N SER A 72 1.65 23.04 -8.79
CA SER A 72 1.33 24.30 -9.46
C SER A 72 0.83 24.14 -10.90
N ASP A 73 1.19 23.03 -11.54
CA ASP A 73 0.76 22.62 -12.88
C ASP A 73 -0.52 21.76 -12.87
N GLY A 74 -1.15 21.60 -11.69
CA GLY A 74 -2.34 20.76 -11.51
C GLY A 74 -2.03 19.26 -11.38
N SER A 75 -0.77 18.83 -11.49
CA SER A 75 -0.37 17.44 -11.24
C SER A 75 -0.64 17.04 -9.78
N TRP A 76 -0.74 15.73 -9.54
CA TRP A 76 -0.74 15.20 -8.18
C TRP A 76 0.69 14.96 -7.71
N ILE A 77 1.03 15.43 -6.51
CA ILE A 77 2.29 15.10 -5.83
C ILE A 77 1.95 14.16 -4.68
N VAL A 78 2.54 12.97 -4.67
CA VAL A 78 2.29 11.93 -3.66
C VAL A 78 3.50 11.77 -2.77
N ALA A 79 3.33 11.82 -1.45
CA ALA A 79 4.42 11.65 -0.49
C ALA A 79 4.02 10.72 0.68
N PRO A 80 4.92 9.84 1.16
CA PRO A 80 4.66 8.95 2.28
C PRO A 80 4.78 9.70 3.62
N VAL A 81 3.77 10.52 3.92
CA VAL A 81 3.69 11.34 5.13
C VAL A 81 2.36 11.05 5.87
N PRO A 82 2.26 11.39 7.17
CA PRO A 82 1.05 11.17 7.95
C PRO A 82 -0.18 11.88 7.41
N HIS A 83 -1.35 11.34 7.68
CA HIS A 83 -2.62 11.83 7.16
C HIS A 83 -2.83 13.32 7.42
N GLY A 84 -3.10 14.08 6.35
CA GLY A 84 -3.39 15.51 6.40
C GLY A 84 -2.19 16.41 6.72
N ALA A 85 -0.99 15.84 6.95
CA ALA A 85 0.23 16.62 7.10
C ALA A 85 0.61 17.32 5.78
N ALA A 86 1.05 18.57 5.90
CA ALA A 86 1.77 19.26 4.83
C ALA A 86 3.18 18.68 4.67
N PHE A 87 3.75 18.80 3.48
CA PHE A 87 5.08 18.25 3.19
C PHE A 87 5.83 19.10 2.17
N CYS A 88 7.16 18.98 2.17
CA CYS A 88 8.01 19.59 1.14
C CYS A 88 7.86 18.81 -0.18
N PRO A 89 7.58 19.46 -1.33
CA PRO A 89 7.55 18.79 -2.63
C PRO A 89 8.84 18.03 -2.97
N ASP A 90 9.99 18.53 -2.51
CA ASP A 90 11.31 17.91 -2.70
C ASP A 90 11.59 16.76 -1.72
N HIS A 91 10.57 16.28 -1.00
CA HIS A 91 10.70 15.12 -0.14
C HIS A 91 11.33 13.95 -0.93
N PRO A 92 12.38 13.27 -0.43
CA PRO A 92 13.13 12.27 -1.22
C PRO A 92 12.30 11.09 -1.75
N ARG A 93 11.13 10.86 -1.16
CA ARG A 93 10.17 9.82 -1.57
C ARG A 93 8.86 10.39 -2.13
N ALA A 94 8.80 11.70 -2.36
CA ALA A 94 7.69 12.28 -3.12
C ALA A 94 7.83 11.93 -4.59
N VAL A 95 6.70 11.72 -5.26
CA VAL A 95 6.62 11.44 -6.69
C VAL A 95 5.52 12.29 -7.30
N ALA A 96 5.80 12.88 -8.45
CA ALA A 96 4.81 13.61 -9.23
C ALA A 96 4.11 12.66 -10.21
N CYS A 97 2.80 12.80 -10.30
CA CYS A 97 1.94 12.14 -11.26
C CYS A 97 1.89 12.97 -12.55
N ALA A 98 1.65 12.33 -13.70
CA ALA A 98 1.43 13.07 -14.94
C ALA A 98 0.18 13.97 -14.81
N PRO A 99 0.19 15.19 -15.39
CA PRO A 99 -1.00 16.03 -15.45
C PRO A 99 -2.19 15.29 -16.07
N GLY A 100 -3.40 15.54 -15.54
CA GLY A 100 -4.64 14.92 -16.03
C GLY A 100 -5.00 13.57 -15.38
N ALA A 101 -4.11 12.94 -14.63
CA ALA A 101 -4.46 11.73 -13.89
C ALA A 101 -5.47 12.00 -12.75
N SER A 102 -6.40 11.08 -12.55
CA SER A 102 -7.35 11.14 -11.43
C SER A 102 -6.64 10.91 -10.09
N VAL A 103 -7.27 11.30 -8.98
CA VAL A 103 -6.72 11.08 -7.63
C VAL A 103 -6.61 9.58 -7.31
N GLU A 104 -7.56 8.78 -7.79
CA GLU A 104 -7.61 7.33 -7.63
C GLU A 104 -6.46 6.66 -8.37
N VAL A 105 -6.17 7.08 -9.61
CA VAL A 105 -4.99 6.64 -10.36
C VAL A 105 -3.72 6.97 -9.57
N ALA A 106 -3.58 8.22 -9.09
CA ALA A 106 -2.40 8.64 -8.35
C ALA A 106 -2.20 7.83 -7.05
N ALA A 107 -3.28 7.51 -6.34
CA ALA A 107 -3.26 6.70 -5.12
C ALA A 107 -2.94 5.22 -5.39
N LEU A 108 -3.62 4.60 -6.37
CA LEU A 108 -3.42 3.19 -6.73
C LEU A 108 -2.03 2.95 -7.33
N ALA A 109 -1.51 3.91 -8.09
CA ALA A 109 -0.18 3.84 -8.70
C ALA A 109 0.92 3.65 -7.64
N ARG A 110 0.76 4.18 -6.42
CA ARG A 110 1.75 3.96 -5.35
C ARG A 110 1.81 2.49 -4.92
N PHE A 111 0.66 1.82 -4.81
CA PHE A 111 0.64 0.40 -4.45
C PHE A 111 1.11 -0.49 -5.61
N GLN A 112 0.76 -0.13 -6.85
CA GLN A 112 1.29 -0.84 -8.00
C GLN A 112 2.80 -0.61 -8.15
N GLN A 113 3.32 0.59 -7.88
CA GLN A 113 4.76 0.89 -7.88
C GLN A 113 5.52 -0.04 -6.92
N MET A 114 5.02 -0.25 -5.70
CA MET A 114 5.62 -1.23 -4.77
C MET A 114 5.68 -2.62 -5.39
N ALA A 115 4.60 -3.06 -6.04
CA ALA A 115 4.57 -4.33 -6.73
C ALA A 115 5.51 -4.38 -7.94
N VAL A 116 5.65 -3.31 -8.72
CA VAL A 116 6.62 -3.24 -9.82
C VAL A 116 8.03 -3.51 -9.29
N LEU A 117 8.44 -2.75 -8.28
CA LEU A 117 9.77 -2.86 -7.67
C LEU A 117 10.00 -4.22 -7.01
N GLY A 118 8.98 -4.77 -6.35
CA GLY A 118 9.03 -6.06 -5.68
C GLY A 118 9.11 -7.22 -6.67
N LEU A 119 8.26 -7.23 -7.69
CA LEU A 119 8.19 -8.30 -8.69
C LEU A 119 9.45 -8.34 -9.58
N ASP A 120 10.18 -7.23 -9.74
CA ASP A 120 11.48 -7.19 -10.43
C ASP A 120 12.58 -8.02 -9.72
N ARG A 121 12.34 -8.42 -8.46
CA ARG A 121 13.27 -9.22 -7.66
C ARG A 121 13.00 -10.72 -7.74
N LEU A 122 11.91 -11.13 -8.38
CA LEU A 122 11.62 -12.55 -8.53
C LEU A 122 12.66 -13.21 -9.44
N PRO A 123 13.06 -14.47 -9.17
CA PRO A 123 13.89 -15.22 -10.10
C PRO A 123 13.25 -15.28 -11.49
N ALA A 124 14.05 -15.10 -12.54
CA ALA A 124 13.55 -15.02 -13.92
C ALA A 124 12.80 -16.28 -14.38
N SER A 125 13.07 -17.43 -13.77
CA SER A 125 12.43 -18.72 -14.07
C SER A 125 11.06 -18.90 -13.40
N VAL A 126 10.60 -17.96 -12.58
CA VAL A 126 9.32 -18.09 -11.87
C VAL A 126 8.15 -17.93 -12.83
N GLU A 127 7.30 -18.96 -12.88
CA GLU A 127 6.00 -18.89 -13.55
C GLU A 127 5.06 -17.95 -12.77
N LEU A 128 4.57 -16.91 -13.45
CA LEU A 128 3.65 -15.95 -12.85
C LEU A 128 2.18 -16.41 -12.93
N ASP A 129 1.87 -17.30 -13.88
CA ASP A 129 0.52 -17.81 -14.04
C ASP A 129 0.14 -18.74 -12.89
N GLY A 130 -1.04 -18.54 -12.33
CA GLY A 130 -1.46 -19.24 -11.13
C GLY A 130 -0.76 -18.79 -9.85
N ALA A 131 -0.06 -17.66 -9.83
CA ALA A 131 0.48 -17.07 -8.61
C ALA A 131 -0.61 -16.88 -7.54
N VAL A 132 -0.27 -17.13 -6.28
CA VAL A 132 -1.17 -16.89 -5.14
C VAL A 132 -0.79 -15.57 -4.46
N VAL A 133 -1.74 -14.65 -4.36
CA VAL A 133 -1.60 -13.41 -3.58
C VAL A 133 -2.44 -13.53 -2.31
N LEU A 134 -1.80 -13.40 -1.15
CA LEU A 134 -2.51 -13.38 0.13
C LEU A 134 -2.95 -11.97 0.49
N GLY A 135 -4.25 -11.81 0.76
CA GLY A 135 -4.86 -10.54 1.14
C GLY A 135 -5.68 -9.90 0.03
N SER A 136 -6.37 -8.81 0.39
CA SER A 136 -7.22 -8.05 -0.55
C SER A 136 -7.21 -6.54 -0.26
N GLY A 137 -6.15 -6.07 0.41
CA GLY A 137 -5.93 -4.65 0.63
C GLY A 137 -5.18 -4.00 -0.55
N PRO A 138 -4.80 -2.73 -0.42
CA PRO A 138 -4.15 -2.00 -1.51
C PRO A 138 -2.86 -2.65 -2.03
N VAL A 139 -2.03 -3.18 -1.15
CA VAL A 139 -0.79 -3.89 -1.52
C VAL A 139 -1.08 -5.13 -2.37
N ALA A 140 -2.13 -5.89 -2.02
CA ALA A 140 -2.55 -7.06 -2.80
C ALA A 140 -3.12 -6.65 -4.17
N VAL A 141 -3.87 -5.55 -4.24
CA VAL A 141 -4.38 -4.97 -5.50
C VAL A 141 -3.21 -4.56 -6.41
N GLY A 142 -2.26 -3.79 -5.88
CA GLY A 142 -1.05 -3.41 -6.60
C GLY A 142 -0.28 -4.62 -7.11
N CYS A 143 -0.18 -5.69 -6.30
CA CYS A 143 0.45 -6.95 -6.69
C CYS A 143 -0.28 -7.66 -7.83
N ALA A 144 -1.60 -7.85 -7.71
CA ALA A 144 -2.41 -8.52 -8.73
C ALA A 144 -2.35 -7.77 -10.07
N LEU A 145 -2.48 -6.43 -10.05
CA LEU A 145 -2.31 -5.60 -11.24
C LEU A 145 -0.88 -5.68 -11.79
N GLY A 146 0.14 -5.73 -10.93
CA GLY A 146 1.53 -5.90 -11.32
C GLY A 146 1.82 -7.24 -12.00
N LEU A 147 1.19 -8.33 -11.54
CA LEU A 147 1.26 -9.66 -12.15
C LEU A 147 0.55 -9.69 -13.50
N TYR A 148 -0.67 -9.13 -13.57
CA TYR A 148 -1.42 -9.02 -14.82
C TYR A 148 -0.65 -8.22 -15.89
N ARG A 149 -0.07 -7.08 -15.50
CA ARG A 149 0.80 -6.28 -16.37
C ARG A 149 2.02 -7.05 -16.91
N ARG A 150 2.52 -8.05 -16.17
CA ARG A 150 3.62 -8.93 -16.58
C ARG A 150 3.15 -10.16 -17.38
N GLY A 151 1.87 -10.22 -17.74
CA GLY A 151 1.31 -11.27 -18.58
C GLY A 151 0.66 -12.43 -17.83
N ALA A 152 0.55 -12.39 -16.50
CA ALA A 152 -0.22 -13.40 -15.77
C ALA A 152 -1.69 -13.37 -16.24
N ARG A 153 -2.21 -14.53 -16.64
CA ARG A 153 -3.60 -14.72 -17.09
C ARG A 153 -4.48 -15.25 -15.97
N LYS A 154 -3.88 -15.80 -14.92
CA LYS A 154 -4.52 -16.27 -13.70
C LYS A 154 -3.74 -15.83 -12.46
N VAL A 155 -4.39 -15.08 -11.59
CA VAL A 155 -3.91 -14.69 -10.26
C VAL A 155 -4.92 -15.17 -9.23
N ARG A 156 -4.48 -16.05 -8.33
CA ARG A 156 -5.31 -16.62 -7.27
C ARG A 156 -5.21 -15.75 -6.03
N VAL A 157 -6.32 -15.19 -5.57
CA VAL A 157 -6.37 -14.34 -4.38
C VAL A 157 -6.97 -15.11 -3.22
N ARG A 158 -6.24 -15.16 -2.09
CA ARG A 158 -6.77 -15.74 -0.84
C ARG A 158 -7.01 -14.64 0.17
N THR A 159 -8.26 -14.43 0.51
CA THR A 159 -8.69 -13.39 1.45
C THR A 159 -9.81 -13.89 2.34
N ALA A 160 -9.87 -13.39 3.57
CA ALA A 160 -10.99 -13.63 4.48
C ALA A 160 -12.15 -12.64 4.25
N ARG A 161 -11.96 -11.59 3.43
CA ARG A 161 -13.02 -10.61 3.11
C ARG A 161 -14.00 -11.22 2.11
N ARG A 162 -15.26 -11.34 2.52
CA ARG A 162 -16.38 -11.62 1.60
C ARG A 162 -16.59 -10.40 0.68
N GLY A 163 -16.84 -10.64 -0.61
CA GLY A 163 -17.09 -9.57 -1.58
C GLY A 163 -15.92 -8.60 -1.79
N ALA A 164 -14.67 -9.06 -1.61
CA ALA A 164 -13.50 -8.20 -1.80
C ALA A 164 -13.42 -7.68 -3.24
N ALA A 165 -13.35 -6.36 -3.42
CA ALA A 165 -13.33 -5.71 -4.73
C ALA A 165 -12.18 -6.18 -5.64
N ILE A 166 -11.08 -6.69 -5.05
CA ILE A 166 -9.96 -7.28 -5.78
C ILE A 166 -10.38 -8.42 -6.72
N GLY A 167 -11.45 -9.15 -6.43
CA GLY A 167 -11.95 -10.23 -7.30
C GLY A 167 -12.57 -9.75 -8.61
N ARG A 168 -12.73 -8.43 -8.79
CA ARG A 168 -13.16 -7.82 -10.06
C ARG A 168 -11.98 -7.44 -10.95
N LEU A 169 -10.74 -7.57 -10.49
CA LEU A 169 -9.55 -7.24 -11.28
C LEU A 169 -9.36 -8.25 -12.42
N PRO A 170 -8.80 -7.82 -13.57
CA PRO A 170 -8.42 -8.72 -14.65
C PRO A 170 -7.55 -9.88 -14.15
N ALA A 171 -7.78 -11.08 -14.70
CA ALA A 171 -7.08 -12.31 -14.36
C ALA A 171 -7.21 -12.79 -12.90
N THR A 172 -8.00 -12.13 -12.03
CA THR A 172 -8.09 -12.51 -10.61
C THR A 172 -9.22 -13.48 -10.30
N HIS A 173 -8.94 -14.42 -9.39
CA HIS A 173 -9.92 -15.38 -8.89
C HIS A 173 -9.80 -15.48 -7.38
N ILE A 174 -10.89 -15.25 -6.65
CA ILE A 174 -10.93 -15.44 -5.19
C ILE A 174 -11.08 -16.94 -4.89
N GLU A 175 -10.15 -17.50 -4.13
CA GLU A 175 -10.19 -18.89 -3.70
C GLU A 175 -10.44 -19.02 -2.20
N SER A 176 -11.32 -19.94 -1.83
CA SER A 176 -11.63 -20.32 -0.44
C SER A 176 -10.78 -21.48 0.08
N GLY A 177 -10.03 -22.16 -0.80
CA GLY A 177 -9.39 -23.45 -0.53
C GLY A 177 -7.89 -23.43 -0.25
N GLY A 178 -7.41 -24.56 0.27
CA GLY A 178 -6.00 -24.90 0.43
C GLY A 178 -5.46 -25.62 -0.81
N GLY A 179 -4.19 -25.38 -1.10
CA GLY A 179 -3.48 -25.96 -2.24
C GLY A 179 -2.13 -25.30 -2.36
N ALA A 180 -1.10 -26.09 -2.65
CA ALA A 180 0.24 -25.58 -2.79
C ALA A 180 0.38 -24.74 -4.08
N ALA A 181 1.24 -23.73 -4.05
CA ALA A 181 1.55 -22.90 -5.22
C ALA A 181 3.06 -22.71 -5.34
N HIS A 182 3.56 -22.63 -6.57
CA HIS A 182 4.98 -22.39 -6.83
C HIS A 182 5.38 -20.93 -6.66
N LEU A 183 4.43 -19.98 -6.80
CA LEU A 183 4.62 -18.58 -6.44
C LEU A 183 3.55 -18.16 -5.44
N VAL A 184 3.97 -17.73 -4.25
CA VAL A 184 3.11 -17.14 -3.23
C VAL A 184 3.65 -15.75 -2.90
N ILE A 185 2.80 -14.73 -2.96
CA ILE A 185 3.10 -13.37 -2.52
C ILE A 185 2.30 -13.05 -1.26
N ASP A 186 3.01 -12.84 -0.16
CA ASP A 186 2.45 -12.33 1.07
C ASP A 186 2.27 -10.81 0.97
N ALA A 187 1.03 -10.35 0.82
CA ALA A 187 0.67 -8.93 0.87
C ALA A 187 -0.03 -8.54 2.19
N VAL A 188 -0.08 -9.44 3.19
CA VAL A 188 -0.69 -9.19 4.52
C VAL A 188 0.35 -9.04 5.63
N GLY A 189 1.59 -9.49 5.41
CA GLY A 189 2.64 -9.52 6.43
C GLY A 189 2.44 -10.65 7.43
N ALA A 190 2.07 -11.84 6.94
CA ALA A 190 1.90 -13.07 7.70
C ALA A 190 2.68 -14.21 7.01
N PRO A 191 4.03 -14.18 7.07
CA PRO A 191 4.89 -15.07 6.29
C PRO A 191 4.68 -16.55 6.62
N GLU A 192 4.30 -16.91 7.84
CA GLU A 192 3.99 -18.28 8.26
C GLU A 192 2.80 -18.85 7.48
N ARG A 193 1.75 -18.03 7.31
CA ARG A 193 0.56 -18.40 6.53
C ARG A 193 0.87 -18.50 5.04
N ALA A 194 1.79 -17.67 4.56
CA ALA A 194 2.25 -17.74 3.18
C ALA A 194 3.09 -18.99 2.93
N ALA A 195 4.00 -19.31 3.84
CA ALA A 195 4.83 -20.51 3.79
C ALA A 195 4.00 -21.80 3.80
N SER A 196 2.89 -21.87 4.55
CA SER A 196 2.00 -23.05 4.55
C SER A 196 1.26 -23.26 3.22
N THR A 197 1.28 -22.27 2.33
CA THR A 197 0.69 -22.32 0.99
C THR A 197 1.71 -22.68 -0.09
N LEU A 198 3.00 -22.71 0.25
CA LEU A 198 4.08 -22.82 -0.72
C LEU A 198 4.37 -24.29 -1.07
N ALA A 199 4.47 -24.58 -2.36
CA ALA A 199 4.91 -25.88 -2.87
C ALA A 199 6.40 -26.11 -2.60
N ALA A 200 6.85 -27.37 -2.65
CA ALA A 200 8.27 -27.69 -2.73
C ALA A 200 8.88 -27.00 -3.98
N GLY A 201 10.10 -26.47 -3.85
CA GLY A 201 10.77 -25.68 -4.88
C GLY A 201 10.17 -24.28 -5.12
N GLY A 202 9.15 -23.88 -4.36
CA GLY A 202 8.42 -22.64 -4.59
C GLY A 202 9.16 -21.37 -4.16
N VAL A 203 8.64 -20.24 -4.62
CA VAL A 203 9.08 -18.89 -4.29
C VAL A 203 8.05 -18.17 -3.43
N LEU A 204 8.49 -17.67 -2.27
CA LEU A 204 7.70 -16.80 -1.40
C LEU A 204 8.21 -15.36 -1.47
N GLY A 205 7.37 -14.49 -2.02
CA GLY A 205 7.58 -13.05 -2.03
C GLY A 205 6.98 -12.37 -0.79
N LEU A 206 7.79 -11.61 -0.06
CA LEU A 206 7.39 -10.85 1.12
C LEU A 206 7.18 -9.39 0.75
N LEU A 207 5.95 -9.04 0.37
CA LEU A 207 5.58 -7.69 -0.08
C LEU A 207 4.92 -6.87 1.04
N GLY A 208 4.06 -7.49 1.84
CA GLY A 208 3.54 -6.90 3.06
C GLY A 208 4.61 -6.88 4.16
N THR A 209 4.62 -5.85 5.00
CA THR A 209 5.56 -5.74 6.11
C THR A 209 5.20 -6.75 7.21
N PRO A 210 6.05 -7.76 7.49
CA PRO A 210 5.83 -8.70 8.60
C PRO A 210 6.01 -8.01 9.95
N GLY A 211 5.47 -8.62 11.02
CA GLY A 211 5.76 -8.17 12.39
C GLY A 211 7.15 -8.64 12.84
N GLU A 212 7.72 -8.00 13.86
CA GLU A 212 9.04 -8.38 14.38
C GLU A 212 9.12 -9.82 14.88
N ALA A 213 8.01 -10.35 15.41
CA ALA A 213 7.91 -11.73 15.88
C ALA A 213 7.62 -12.75 14.76
N SER A 214 7.44 -12.31 13.52
CA SER A 214 7.14 -13.20 12.41
C SER A 214 8.38 -14.01 12.01
N THR A 215 8.20 -15.31 11.75
CA THR A 215 9.30 -16.24 11.46
C THR A 215 9.00 -17.13 10.25
N ILE A 216 10.06 -17.66 9.63
CA ILE A 216 9.98 -18.76 8.67
C ILE A 216 10.96 -19.83 9.15
N ALA A 217 10.51 -21.06 9.31
CA ALA A 217 11.34 -22.15 9.78
C ALA A 217 12.44 -22.49 8.75
N ALA A 218 13.70 -22.18 9.04
CA ALA A 218 14.83 -22.42 8.14
C ALA A 218 14.94 -23.90 7.72
N ALA A 219 14.73 -24.84 8.66
CA ALA A 219 14.74 -26.26 8.36
C ALA A 219 13.63 -26.71 7.40
N GLN A 220 12.50 -26.01 7.39
CA GLN A 220 11.43 -26.26 6.42
C GLN A 220 11.80 -25.68 5.06
N ALA A 221 12.23 -24.41 5.00
CA ALA A 221 12.68 -23.77 3.76
C ALA A 221 13.81 -24.57 3.08
N HIS A 222 14.79 -25.04 3.86
CA HIS A 222 15.88 -25.89 3.38
C HIS A 222 15.37 -27.21 2.80
N ARG A 223 14.57 -27.98 3.55
CA ARG A 223 14.08 -29.29 3.10
C ARG A 223 13.12 -29.22 1.93
N GLN A 224 12.37 -28.13 1.81
CA GLN A 224 11.43 -27.91 0.72
C GLN A 224 12.06 -27.17 -0.46
N GLY A 225 13.33 -26.76 -0.40
CA GLY A 225 14.00 -26.05 -1.48
C GLY A 225 13.37 -24.70 -1.83
N TRP A 226 12.92 -23.95 -0.82
CA TRP A 226 12.22 -22.68 -1.03
C TRP A 226 13.16 -21.52 -1.35
N THR A 227 12.69 -20.59 -2.18
CA THR A 227 13.32 -19.27 -2.37
C THR A 227 12.48 -18.20 -1.66
N LEU A 228 13.12 -17.41 -0.80
CA LEU A 228 12.48 -16.30 -0.08
C LEU A 228 12.95 -14.96 -0.67
N VAL A 229 12.02 -14.10 -1.05
CA VAL A 229 12.32 -12.81 -1.70
C VAL A 229 11.73 -11.65 -0.89
N GLY A 230 12.58 -10.77 -0.39
CA GLY A 230 12.15 -9.49 0.20
C GLY A 230 11.75 -8.50 -0.90
N MET A 231 10.47 -8.12 -0.93
CA MET A 231 9.88 -7.30 -2.00
C MET A 231 9.49 -5.88 -1.55
N HIS A 232 9.77 -5.51 -0.31
CA HIS A 232 9.40 -4.20 0.22
C HIS A 232 10.05 -3.08 -0.60
N GLU A 233 9.29 -2.05 -0.93
CA GLU A 233 9.77 -0.89 -1.65
C GLU A 233 10.87 -0.15 -0.90
N LEU A 234 11.08 -0.32 0.41
CA LEU A 234 12.18 0.33 1.14
C LEU A 234 13.51 -0.40 1.02
N ALA A 235 13.53 -1.60 0.43
CA ALA A 235 14.80 -2.27 0.16
C ALA A 235 15.60 -1.49 -0.89
N GLY A 236 16.93 -1.47 -0.77
CA GLY A 236 17.79 -0.60 -1.58
C GLY A 236 17.53 -0.71 -3.09
N HIS A 237 17.34 0.44 -3.74
CA HIS A 237 17.18 0.58 -5.18
C HIS A 237 18.10 1.70 -5.68
N HIS A 238 18.48 1.66 -6.96
CA HIS A 238 19.18 2.78 -7.59
C HIS A 238 18.35 4.06 -7.51
N PRO A 239 18.98 5.24 -7.32
CA PRO A 239 18.30 6.52 -7.43
C PRO A 239 17.49 6.62 -8.72
N GLY A 240 16.30 7.21 -8.67
CA GLY A 240 15.40 7.36 -9.83
C GLY A 240 14.48 6.17 -10.11
N ARG A 241 14.81 4.94 -9.69
CA ARG A 241 13.97 3.75 -9.91
C ARG A 241 12.56 3.88 -9.33
N TYR A 242 12.42 4.55 -8.19
CA TYR A 242 11.12 4.82 -7.61
C TYR A 242 10.26 5.67 -8.54
N GLY A 243 10.77 6.83 -8.98
CA GLY A 243 10.06 7.72 -9.90
C GLY A 243 9.64 6.97 -11.17
N GLU A 244 10.57 6.26 -11.82
CA GLU A 244 10.29 5.48 -13.03
C GLU A 244 9.20 4.41 -12.83
N ALA A 245 9.22 3.70 -11.69
CA ALA A 245 8.22 2.68 -11.39
C ALA A 245 6.84 3.32 -11.13
N TYR A 246 6.81 4.50 -10.52
CA TYR A 246 5.58 5.26 -10.31
C TYR A 246 5.00 5.75 -11.63
N THR A 247 5.81 6.41 -12.47
CA THR A 247 5.39 6.90 -13.78
C THR A 247 4.85 5.77 -14.66
N ARG A 248 5.52 4.60 -14.66
CA ARG A 248 5.03 3.42 -15.37
C ARG A 248 3.70 2.92 -14.84
N ALA A 249 3.51 2.91 -13.52
CA ALA A 249 2.24 2.52 -12.90
C ALA A 249 1.11 3.49 -13.25
N VAL A 250 1.35 4.81 -13.15
CA VAL A 250 0.37 5.84 -13.52
C VAL A 250 -0.04 5.68 -14.99
N GLY A 251 0.93 5.60 -15.91
CA GLY A 251 0.64 5.49 -17.33
C GLY A 251 -0.19 4.25 -17.64
N TRP A 252 0.22 3.10 -17.10
CA TRP A 252 -0.50 1.84 -17.32
C TRP A 252 -1.92 1.84 -16.74
N LEU A 253 -2.10 2.36 -15.52
CA LEU A 253 -3.44 2.45 -14.90
C LEU A 253 -4.37 3.38 -15.68
N ALA A 254 -3.83 4.48 -16.23
CA ALA A 254 -4.60 5.45 -16.98
C ALA A 254 -4.97 4.99 -18.40
N THR A 255 -4.20 4.07 -18.99
CA THR A 255 -4.43 3.62 -20.38
C THR A 255 -5.07 2.25 -20.48
N GLU A 256 -4.80 1.33 -19.55
CA GLU A 256 -5.21 -0.07 -19.67
C GLU A 256 -6.44 -0.44 -18.86
N LEU A 257 -6.87 0.42 -17.94
CA LEU A 257 -8.06 0.18 -17.11
C LEU A 257 -9.09 1.28 -17.34
N GLU A 258 -10.36 0.88 -17.41
CA GLU A 258 -11.48 1.81 -17.51
C GLU A 258 -11.51 2.76 -16.28
N PRO A 259 -11.70 4.08 -16.47
CA PRO A 259 -11.72 5.04 -15.38
C PRO A 259 -12.73 4.68 -14.28
N GLU A 260 -13.94 4.26 -14.63
CA GLU A 260 -14.97 3.88 -13.65
C GLU A 260 -14.54 2.68 -12.82
N PHE A 261 -13.78 1.76 -13.43
CA PHE A 261 -13.25 0.61 -12.72
C PHE A 261 -12.20 1.04 -11.68
N VAL A 262 -11.27 1.92 -12.06
CA VAL A 262 -10.26 2.48 -11.15
C VAL A 262 -10.94 3.22 -9.99
N THR A 263 -11.94 4.05 -10.28
CA THR A 263 -12.74 4.74 -9.27
C THR A 263 -13.43 3.75 -8.33
N SER A 264 -13.97 2.64 -8.83
CA SER A 264 -14.66 1.62 -8.01
C SER A 264 -13.76 0.88 -7.00
N LEU A 265 -12.43 1.04 -7.11
CA LEU A 265 -11.46 0.49 -6.15
C LEU A 265 -11.14 1.47 -5.01
N CYS A 266 -11.63 2.71 -5.11
CA CYS A 266 -11.41 3.75 -4.11
C CYS A 266 -12.76 4.17 -3.51
N ARG A 267 -12.72 4.58 -2.25
CA ARG A 267 -13.83 5.25 -1.58
C ARG A 267 -13.34 6.56 -1.00
N THR A 268 -13.94 7.67 -1.41
CA THR A 268 -13.63 8.99 -0.85
C THR A 268 -14.54 9.29 0.33
N VAL A 269 -13.95 9.78 1.42
CA VAL A 269 -14.64 10.13 2.67
C VAL A 269 -14.10 11.49 3.13
N PRO A 270 -14.94 12.39 3.68
CA PRO A 270 -14.46 13.60 4.34
C PRO A 270 -13.40 13.29 5.42
N GLY A 271 -12.35 14.10 5.50
CA GLY A 271 -11.20 13.87 6.38
C GLY A 271 -11.53 14.00 7.87
N ASP A 272 -12.50 14.85 8.22
CA ASP A 272 -13.06 14.98 9.57
C ASP A 272 -13.70 13.68 10.09
N ARG A 273 -14.15 12.78 9.20
CA ARG A 273 -14.68 11.46 9.53
C ARG A 273 -13.62 10.38 9.74
N ALA A 274 -12.33 10.73 9.68
CA ALA A 274 -11.25 9.75 9.89
C ALA A 274 -11.43 8.91 11.18
N PRO A 275 -11.78 9.48 12.36
CA PRO A 275 -12.01 8.67 13.57
C PRO A 275 -13.06 7.55 13.39
N GLU A 276 -14.15 7.83 12.69
CA GLU A 276 -15.21 6.86 12.42
C GLU A 276 -14.73 5.72 11.50
N GLU A 277 -13.97 6.09 10.46
CA GLU A 277 -13.42 5.10 9.52
C GLU A 277 -12.38 4.21 10.21
N PHE A 278 -11.50 4.74 11.06
CA PHE A 278 -10.58 3.95 11.88
C PHE A 278 -11.33 3.02 12.85
N ALA A 279 -12.42 3.50 13.48
CA ALA A 279 -13.26 2.66 14.34
C ALA A 279 -13.97 1.54 13.55
N SER A 280 -14.22 1.71 12.25
CA SER A 280 -14.79 0.66 11.39
C SER A 280 -13.79 -0.45 11.07
N LEU A 281 -12.48 -0.15 11.02
CA LEU A 281 -11.43 -1.13 10.68
C LEU A 281 -11.37 -2.31 11.66
N THR A 282 -11.70 -2.05 12.92
CA THR A 282 -11.70 -3.05 14.01
C THR A 282 -12.94 -3.95 14.01
N LYS A 283 -13.97 -3.60 13.23
CA LYS A 283 -15.27 -4.28 13.15
C LYS A 283 -15.41 -5.02 11.82
N PRO A 284 -15.17 -6.35 11.75
CA PRO A 284 -15.18 -7.10 10.50
C PRO A 284 -16.45 -6.90 9.65
N GLU A 285 -17.60 -6.78 10.28
CA GLU A 285 -18.92 -6.57 9.68
C GLU A 285 -19.13 -5.19 9.06
N ARG A 286 -18.31 -4.19 9.46
CA ARG A 286 -18.37 -2.82 8.94
C ARG A 286 -17.30 -2.53 7.87
N ARG A 287 -16.48 -3.53 7.55
CA ARG A 287 -15.40 -3.37 6.58
C ARG A 287 -15.98 -3.18 5.19
N GLN A 288 -15.70 -2.02 4.63
CA GLN A 288 -16.05 -1.67 3.26
C GLN A 288 -15.31 -2.57 2.25
N PRO A 289 -15.92 -2.84 1.08
CA PRO A 289 -15.33 -3.69 0.05
C PRO A 289 -14.13 -3.05 -0.64
N GLU A 290 -14.06 -1.72 -0.70
CA GLU A 290 -13.00 -0.98 -1.37
C GLU A 290 -11.65 -1.21 -0.67
N PRO A 291 -10.58 -1.49 -1.44
CA PRO A 291 -9.25 -1.67 -0.90
C PRO A 291 -8.66 -0.35 -0.40
N VAL A 292 -8.93 0.77 -1.08
CA VAL A 292 -8.33 2.08 -0.84
C VAL A 292 -9.39 3.06 -0.33
N ILE A 293 -9.09 3.76 0.77
CA ILE A 293 -9.93 4.86 1.26
C ILE A 293 -9.14 6.16 1.09
N LEU A 294 -9.79 7.18 0.53
CA LEU A 294 -9.26 8.51 0.33
C LEU A 294 -9.93 9.45 1.33
N PHE A 295 -9.17 10.03 2.26
CA PHE A 295 -9.67 11.12 3.09
C PHE A 295 -9.50 12.43 2.35
N ASP A 296 -10.59 13.13 2.10
CA ASP A 296 -10.59 14.44 1.48
C ASP A 296 -10.51 15.54 2.55
N TRP A 297 -9.43 16.32 2.52
CA TRP A 297 -9.19 17.42 3.46
C TRP A 297 -9.64 18.77 2.90
N SER A 298 -10.13 18.82 1.67
CA SER A 298 -10.55 20.07 1.03
C SER A 298 -11.83 20.66 1.64
N SER A 299 -12.57 19.87 2.42
CA SER A 299 -13.77 20.31 3.16
C SER A 299 -13.48 20.98 4.50
N ASP A 300 -12.23 20.99 4.97
CA ASP A 300 -11.84 21.51 6.30
C ASP A 300 -11.28 22.94 6.25
N GLY A 301 -11.54 23.68 5.17
CA GLY A 301 -11.07 25.05 4.92
C GLY A 301 -12.21 26.03 4.64
#